data_AF-A0A9E3GPP6-F1
#
_entry.id   AF-A0A9E3GPP6-F1
#
_cell.length_a   1.000
_cell.length_b   1.000
_cell.length_c   1.000
_cell.angle_alpha   90.00
_cell.angle_beta   90.00
_cell.angle_gamma   90.00
#
_symmetry.space_group_name_H-M   'P 1'
#
loop_
_entity.id
_entity.type
_entity.pdbx_description
1 polymer ?
#
loop_
_entity_poly.entity_id
_entity_poly.type
_entity_poly.pdbx_seq_one_letter_code
_entity_poly.pdbx_strand_id
1 'polypeptide(L)'
;VLFNPVLEAPSGAHGHREVGREGCMSVPDLTGEVARDSAVVVRGVGLDGEAQVLECDAFEARAVQHELDHLDGLLFLDRVVSPERVFRRRVYR
;
A
#
# COMPACT_ATOMS: atom_id res chain seq x y z
N VAL A 1 -6.15 3.76 -13.61
CA VAL A 1 -6.20 2.28 -13.57
C VAL A 1 -4.89 1.79 -14.11
N LEU A 2 -4.24 0.88 -13.40
CA LEU A 2 -2.94 0.35 -13.77
C LEU A 2 -3.04 -1.18 -13.84
N PHE A 3 -2.73 -1.76 -14.99
CA PHE A 3 -2.72 -3.20 -15.20
C PHE A 3 -1.31 -3.75 -15.02
N ASN A 4 -1.22 -4.96 -14.47
CA ASN A 4 0.03 -5.67 -14.18
C ASN A 4 1.07 -4.78 -13.48
N PRO A 5 0.69 -4.07 -12.39
CA PRO A 5 1.59 -3.17 -11.72
C PRO A 5 2.70 -3.94 -10.99
N VAL A 6 3.94 -3.44 -11.06
CA VAL A 6 5.11 -3.98 -10.37
C VAL A 6 5.88 -2.85 -9.69
N LEU A 7 6.40 -3.11 -8.49
CA LEU A 7 7.35 -2.22 -7.83
C LEU A 7 8.67 -2.26 -8.61
N GLU A 8 9.17 -1.10 -9.02
CA GLU A 8 10.49 -1.02 -9.64
C GLU A 8 11.59 -1.20 -8.59
N ALA A 9 12.68 -1.86 -8.98
CA ALA A 9 13.81 -2.07 -8.10
C ALA A 9 14.40 -0.70 -7.67
N PRO A 10 14.76 -0.52 -6.39
CA PRO A 10 15.37 0.70 -5.89
C PRO A 10 16.54 1.18 -6.75
N SER A 11 16.45 2.38 -7.33
CA SER A 11 17.57 3.04 -8.01
C SER A 11 18.36 3.99 -7.08
N GLY A 12 17.90 4.16 -5.83
CA GLY A 12 18.47 5.03 -4.79
C GLY A 12 17.88 4.74 -3.40
N ALA A 13 17.93 5.71 -2.46
CA ALA A 13 17.55 5.55 -1.04
C ALA A 13 16.03 5.30 -0.80
N HIS A 14 15.52 4.17 -1.27
CA HIS A 14 14.28 3.55 -0.79
C HIS A 14 14.62 2.87 0.54
N GLY A 15 14.59 3.62 1.63
CA GLY A 15 15.01 3.11 2.94
C GLY A 15 14.26 3.67 4.14
N HIS A 16 13.38 4.65 3.93
CA HIS A 16 12.56 5.18 5.01
C HIS A 16 11.19 4.52 4.97
N ARG A 17 10.91 3.70 5.99
CA ARG A 17 9.58 3.14 6.20
C ARG A 17 8.84 3.94 7.25
N GLU A 18 7.61 4.30 6.93
CA GLU A 18 6.74 5.01 7.85
C GLU A 18 5.63 4.10 8.36
N VAL A 19 5.42 4.16 9.68
CA VAL A 19 4.29 3.50 10.33
C VAL A 19 3.07 4.41 10.21
N GLY A 20 2.00 3.87 9.66
CA GLY A 20 0.74 4.59 9.48
C GLY A 20 -0.45 3.65 9.62
N ARG A 21 -1.62 4.23 9.93
CA ARG A 21 -2.86 3.47 10.13
C ARG A 21 -3.50 3.16 8.78
N GLU A 22 -3.73 1.89 8.51
CA GLU A 22 -4.49 1.39 7.36
C GLU A 22 -5.82 0.79 7.81
N GLY A 23 -6.78 0.79 6.88
CA GLY A 23 -7.99 -0.01 6.94
C GLY A 23 -8.33 -0.47 5.53
N CYS A 24 -9.14 -1.52 5.41
CA CYS A 24 -9.49 -2.10 4.11
C CYS A 24 -11.02 -2.29 4.04
N MET A 25 -11.60 -2.11 2.86
CA MET A 25 -13.03 -2.40 2.66
C MET A 25 -13.35 -3.89 2.78
N SER A 26 -12.37 -4.77 2.50
CA SER A 26 -12.48 -6.22 2.68
C SER A 26 -12.40 -6.65 4.16
N VAL A 27 -11.96 -5.75 5.06
CA VAL A 27 -11.88 -5.99 6.51
C VAL A 27 -12.52 -4.80 7.25
N PRO A 28 -13.85 -4.66 7.18
CA PRO A 28 -14.53 -3.42 7.52
C PRO A 28 -14.44 -3.04 9.01
N ASP A 29 -14.25 -4.04 9.88
CA ASP A 29 -14.26 -3.87 11.34
C ASP A 29 -12.93 -3.45 11.96
N LEU A 30 -11.84 -3.53 11.20
CA LEU A 30 -10.48 -3.39 11.73
C LEU A 30 -9.68 -2.32 11.00
N THR A 31 -8.74 -1.74 11.74
CA THR A 31 -7.65 -0.91 11.25
C THR A 31 -6.36 -1.39 11.90
N GLY A 32 -5.21 -1.12 11.31
CA GLY A 32 -3.93 -1.53 11.89
C GLY A 32 -2.81 -0.59 11.52
N GLU A 33 -1.76 -0.53 12.34
CA GLU A 33 -0.54 0.19 11.98
C GLU A 33 0.38 -0.69 11.15
N VAL A 34 0.72 -0.21 9.95
CA VAL A 34 1.52 -0.92 8.95
C VAL A 34 2.71 -0.05 8.57
N ALA A 35 3.90 -0.65 8.54
CA ALA A 35 5.10 0.00 8.03
C ALA A 35 5.16 -0.13 6.50
N ARG A 36 5.21 0.98 5.78
CA ARG A 36 5.31 1.05 4.30
C ARG A 36 6.51 1.87 3.89
N ASP A 37 7.06 1.63 2.72
CA ASP A 37 8.06 2.53 2.15
C ASP A 37 7.41 3.90 1.91
N SER A 38 8.07 4.99 2.33
CA SER A 38 7.52 6.35 2.21
C SER A 38 7.52 6.87 0.78
N ALA A 39 8.25 6.22 -0.13
CA ALA A 39 8.27 6.52 -1.55
C ALA A 39 8.54 5.25 -2.37
N VAL A 40 7.78 5.06 -3.44
CA VAL A 40 7.88 3.92 -4.36
C VAL A 40 7.71 4.35 -5.81
N VAL A 41 8.31 3.60 -6.72
CA VAL A 41 8.06 3.72 -8.16
C VAL A 41 7.34 2.46 -8.62
N VAL A 42 6.21 2.61 -9.29
CA VAL A 42 5.38 1.51 -9.77
C VAL A 42 5.25 1.60 -11.29
N ARG A 43 5.50 0.51 -11.98
CA ARG A 43 5.34 0.40 -13.44
C ARG A 43 4.19 -0.52 -13.78
N GLY A 44 3.46 -0.21 -14.84
CA GLY A 44 2.39 -1.06 -15.35
C GLY A 44 1.88 -0.56 -16.69
N VAL A 45 0.65 -0.94 -17.05
CA VAL A 45 0.01 -0.56 -18.31
C VAL A 45 -1.26 0.25 -18.04
N GLY A 46 -1.45 1.34 -18.79
CA GLY A 46 -2.63 2.19 -18.71
C GLY A 46 -3.86 1.61 -19.43
N LEU A 47 -4.99 2.32 -19.37
CA LEU A 47 -6.22 1.96 -20.09
C LEU A 47 -6.08 2.05 -21.61
N ASP A 48 -5.15 2.87 -22.07
CA ASP A 48 -4.77 3.05 -23.47
C ASP A 48 -3.85 1.93 -24.00
N GLY A 49 -3.40 1.02 -23.14
CA GLY A 49 -2.45 -0.03 -23.49
C GLY A 49 -0.98 0.43 -23.45
N GLU A 50 -0.72 1.68 -23.09
CA GLU A 50 0.63 2.24 -23.03
C GLU A 50 1.29 2.00 -21.67
N ALA A 51 2.62 1.91 -21.67
CA ALA A 51 3.38 1.75 -20.44
C ALA A 51 3.29 3.01 -19.57
N GLN A 52 3.01 2.84 -18.28
CA GLN A 52 2.96 3.92 -17.30
C GLN A 52 3.94 3.68 -16.15
N VAL A 53 4.52 4.77 -15.67
CA VAL A 53 5.37 4.81 -14.47
C VAL A 53 4.76 5.81 -13.51
N LEU A 54 4.51 5.39 -12.29
CA LEU A 54 3.99 6.22 -11.21
C LEU A 54 5.08 6.36 -10.14
N GLU A 55 5.51 7.59 -9.91
CA GLU A 55 6.29 7.95 -8.73
C GLU A 55 5.31 8.38 -7.63
N CYS A 56 5.31 7.67 -6.50
CA CYS A 56 4.39 7.93 -5.40
C CYS A 56 5.18 8.16 -4.12
N ASP A 57 4.73 9.11 -3.31
CA ASP A 57 5.26 9.38 -1.98
C ASP A 57 4.13 9.42 -0.94
N ALA A 58 4.50 9.52 0.34
CA ALA A 58 3.60 9.73 1.47
C ALA A 58 2.34 8.82 1.45
N PHE A 59 1.16 9.40 1.21
CA PHE A 59 -0.11 8.69 1.26
C PHE A 59 -0.30 7.79 0.04
N GLU A 60 0.04 8.29 -1.15
CA GLU A 60 -0.05 7.60 -2.43
C GLU A 60 0.85 6.36 -2.43
N ALA A 61 2.07 6.47 -1.90
CA ALA A 61 2.98 5.34 -1.75
C ALA A 61 2.39 4.24 -0.88
N ARG A 62 1.73 4.61 0.23
CA ARG A 62 1.04 3.67 1.10
C ARG A 62 -0.15 3.01 0.40
N ALA A 63 -0.98 3.79 -0.26
CA ALA A 63 -2.17 3.29 -0.94
C ALA A 63 -1.80 2.31 -2.05
N VAL A 64 -0.81 2.64 -2.90
CA VAL A 64 -0.43 1.73 -4.00
C VAL A 64 0.18 0.43 -3.47
N GLN A 65 1.00 0.47 -2.42
CA GLN A 65 1.51 -0.74 -1.77
C GLN A 65 0.38 -1.59 -1.15
N HIS A 66 -0.69 -0.98 -0.63
CA HIS A 66 -1.87 -1.69 -0.12
C HIS A 66 -2.63 -2.42 -1.24
N GLU A 67 -2.86 -1.75 -2.37
CA GLU A 67 -3.57 -2.39 -3.49
C GLU A 67 -2.70 -3.45 -4.19
N LEU A 68 -1.38 -3.27 -4.21
CA LEU A 68 -0.46 -4.29 -4.71
C LEU A 68 -0.50 -5.57 -3.87
N ASP A 69 -0.59 -5.45 -2.54
CA ASP A 69 -0.76 -6.60 -1.65
C ASP A 69 -1.99 -7.43 -2.02
N HIS A 70 -3.09 -6.79 -2.41
CA HIS A 70 -4.29 -7.51 -2.84
C HIS A 70 -4.06 -8.35 -4.10
N LEU A 71 -3.15 -7.95 -5.00
CA LEU A 71 -2.78 -8.76 -6.16
C LEU A 71 -2.00 -10.01 -5.76
N ASP A 72 -1.24 -9.94 -4.67
CA ASP A 72 -0.52 -11.06 -4.07
C ASP A 72 -1.36 -11.87 -3.07
N GLY A 73 -2.64 -11.54 -2.92
CA GLY A 73 -3.54 -12.22 -1.97
C GLY A 73 -3.30 -11.87 -0.50
N LEU A 74 -2.58 -10.78 -0.23
CA LEU A 74 -2.27 -10.27 1.10
C LEU A 74 -3.26 -9.19 1.53
N LEU A 75 -3.46 -9.08 2.84
CA LEU A 75 -4.21 -8.02 3.51
C LEU A 75 -3.25 -7.16 4.34
N PHE A 76 -3.69 -5.95 4.71
CA PHE A 76 -2.91 -5.11 5.63
C PHE A 76 -2.65 -5.81 6.98
N LEU A 77 -3.50 -6.76 7.38
CA LEU A 77 -3.33 -7.58 8.58
C LEU A 77 -2.06 -8.44 8.54
N ASP A 78 -1.61 -8.85 7.35
CA ASP A 78 -0.37 -9.62 7.16
C ASP A 78 0.88 -8.74 7.31
N ARG A 79 0.72 -7.41 7.32
CA ARG A 79 1.82 -6.44 7.38
C ARG A 79 1.79 -5.53 8.61
N VAL A 80 0.87 -5.77 9.56
CA VAL A 80 0.84 -4.98 10.80
C VAL A 80 2.15 -5.11 11.54
N VAL A 81 2.60 -4.00 12.13
CA VAL A 81 3.90 -3.98 12.85
C VAL A 81 3.91 -4.93 14.05
N SER A 82 2.74 -5.18 14.66
CA SER A 82 2.52 -6.23 15.65
C SER A 82 1.02 -6.48 15.86
N PRO A 83 0.63 -7.63 16.43
CA PRO A 83 -0.78 -7.94 16.73
C PRO A 83 -1.47 -6.91 17.65
N GLU A 84 -0.73 -6.30 18.56
CA GLU A 84 -1.23 -5.28 19.50
C GLU A 84 -1.58 -3.95 18.81
N ARG A 85 -1.15 -3.78 17.56
CA ARG A 85 -1.40 -2.57 16.75
C ARG A 85 -2.52 -2.77 15.74
N VAL A 86 -3.41 -3.72 16.03
CA VAL A 86 -4.71 -3.89 15.38
C VAL A 86 -5.79 -3.29 16.28
N PHE A 87 -6.68 -2.50 15.70
CA PHE A 87 -7.70 -1.76 16.42
C PHE A 87 -9.06 -1.93 15.76
N ARG A 88 -10.14 -1.95 16.55
CA ARG A 88 -11.50 -1.80 16.00
C ARG A 88 -11.62 -0.47 15.27
N ARG A 89 -12.21 -0.49 14.08
CA ARG A 89 -12.48 0.72 13.28
C ARG A 89 -13.41 1.64 14.05
N ARG A 90 -13.04 2.91 14.16
CA ARG A 90 -13.90 3.94 14.74
C ARG A 90 -14.92 4.38 13.70
N VAL A 91 -16.20 4.23 14.04
CA VAL A 91 -17.31 4.79 13.26
C VAL A 91 -17.75 6.07 13.97
N TYR A 92 -17.44 7.21 13.37
CA TYR A 92 -17.93 8.50 13.84
C TYR A 92 -19.39 8.61 13.39
N ARG A 93 -20.30 8.71 14.36
CA ARG A 93 -21.73 8.95 14.13
C ARG A 93 -22.02 10.43 14.21
#